data_AF-A0A1F5X1G5-F1
#
_entry.id   AF-A0A1F5X1G5-F1
#
_cell.length_a   1.000
_cell.length_b   1.000
_cell.length_c   1.000
_cell.angle_alpha   90.00
_cell.angle_beta   90.00
_cell.angle_gamma   90.00
#
_symmetry.space_group_name_H-M   'P 1'
#
loop_
_entity.id
_entity.type
_entity.pdbx_description
1 polymer ?
#
loop_
_entity_poly.entity_id
_entity_poly.type
_entity_poly.pdbx_seq_one_letter_code
_entity_poly.pdbx_strand_id
1 'polypeptide(L)'
;MQTPEWEIGKEEFLKRLGLSGGDLVRRMNLPDLDTAEHIIPLRYMKNVGELSPISWDLAKYLMSKMRTMNGHYPFSEAQISLRKFDPNGLKVGQKFAYEENLSGVLKELPSFFRNYMIPSGISELGAWFVFGRDLEDVPAFSCYLPPIVERHGKNFVIMDGIHRNYIAKQVGVSLNAILAENISVPFPCGMKNWEELSVISLKDKPADINERYFTLTKELFRDLKYLGIDG
;
A
#
# COMPACT_ATOMS: atom_id res chain seq x y z
N MET A 1 2.54 20.64 14.06
CA MET A 1 3.24 19.44 13.57
C MET A 1 2.18 18.42 13.21
N GLN A 2 2.26 17.81 12.02
CA GLN A 2 1.35 16.72 11.66
C GLN A 2 1.95 15.42 12.20
N THR A 3 1.24 14.76 13.10
CA THR A 3 1.60 13.43 13.61
C THR A 3 1.28 12.37 12.55
N PRO A 4 2.10 11.31 12.41
CA PRO A 4 1.78 10.17 11.55
C PRO A 4 0.40 9.60 11.89
N GLU A 5 -0.37 9.22 10.85
CA GLU A 5 -1.63 8.48 11.06
C GLU A 5 -1.44 7.16 11.80
N TRP A 6 -0.24 6.59 11.67
CA TRP A 6 0.22 5.39 12.34
C TRP A 6 1.75 5.39 12.33
N GLU A 7 2.33 4.70 13.31
CA GLU A 7 3.76 4.44 13.42
C GLU A 7 3.93 3.05 14.05
N ILE A 8 4.95 2.31 13.63
CA ILE A 8 5.28 1.00 14.20
C ILE A 8 6.76 0.97 14.55
N GLY A 9 7.10 0.74 15.81
CA GLY A 9 8.48 0.50 16.22
C GLY A 9 9.06 -0.72 15.50
N LYS A 10 10.36 -0.66 15.14
CA LYS A 10 11.05 -1.73 14.41
C LYS A 10 10.82 -3.12 15.03
N GLU A 11 10.97 -3.25 16.35
CA GLU A 11 10.82 -4.53 17.05
C GLU A 11 9.42 -5.13 16.90
N GLU A 12 8.38 -4.29 16.98
CA GLU A 12 7.00 -4.73 16.81
C GLU A 12 6.75 -5.15 15.36
N PHE A 13 7.30 -4.46 14.36
CA PHE A 13 7.22 -4.90 12.97
C PHE A 13 7.88 -6.25 12.73
N LEU A 14 9.09 -6.46 13.25
CA LEU A 14 9.79 -7.75 13.18
C LEU A 14 8.95 -8.87 13.80
N LYS A 15 8.38 -8.60 14.98
CA LYS A 15 7.49 -9.53 15.69
C LYS A 15 6.23 -9.86 14.89
N ARG A 16 5.58 -8.88 14.26
CA ARG A 16 4.39 -9.10 13.40
C ARG A 16 4.72 -9.95 12.18
N LEU A 17 5.92 -9.79 11.63
CA LEU A 17 6.43 -10.64 10.56
C LEU A 17 6.86 -12.02 11.06
N GLY A 18 6.97 -12.27 12.36
CA GLY A 18 7.50 -13.52 12.91
C GLY A 18 8.96 -13.75 12.54
N LEU A 19 9.74 -12.68 12.45
CA LEU A 19 11.16 -12.70 12.10
C LEU A 19 11.98 -12.24 13.31
N SER A 20 13.13 -12.88 13.54
CA SER A 20 14.15 -12.32 14.43
C SER A 20 14.95 -11.23 13.68
N GLY A 21 15.59 -10.30 14.40
CA GLY A 21 16.41 -9.25 13.78
C GLY A 21 17.48 -9.81 12.84
N GLY A 22 18.11 -10.94 13.20
CA GLY A 22 19.10 -11.63 12.37
C GLY A 22 18.54 -12.36 11.15
N ASP A 23 17.28 -12.83 11.21
CA ASP A 23 16.59 -13.41 10.05
C ASP A 23 16.23 -12.34 9.02
N LEU A 24 15.98 -11.10 9.46
CA LEU A 24 15.62 -10.00 8.56
C LEU A 24 16.80 -9.57 7.69
N VAL A 25 17.97 -9.34 8.30
CA VAL A 25 19.18 -8.96 7.56
C VAL A 25 19.58 -10.06 6.56
N ARG A 26 19.46 -11.34 6.94
CA ARG A 26 19.77 -12.48 6.06
C ARG A 26 18.74 -12.72 4.95
N ARG A 27 17.44 -12.54 5.23
CA ARG A 27 16.37 -12.76 4.24
C ARG A 27 16.14 -11.55 3.34
N MET A 28 16.41 -10.34 3.83
CA MET A 28 15.99 -9.09 3.18
C MET A 28 17.18 -8.25 2.69
N ASN A 29 18.42 -8.57 3.09
CA ASN A 29 19.63 -7.84 2.71
C ASN A 29 19.45 -6.31 2.82
N LEU A 30 18.86 -5.85 3.94
CA LEU A 30 18.59 -4.43 4.19
C LEU A 30 19.67 -3.87 5.12
N PRO A 31 20.71 -3.21 4.59
CA PRO A 31 21.82 -2.71 5.40
C PRO A 31 21.38 -1.66 6.44
N ASP A 32 20.36 -0.86 6.13
CA ASP A 32 19.98 0.30 6.96
C ASP A 32 18.87 0.04 7.98
N LEU A 33 18.27 -1.16 8.00
CA LEU A 33 17.24 -1.49 9.00
C LEU A 33 17.79 -1.45 10.43
N ASP A 34 19.09 -1.69 10.60
CA ASP A 34 19.74 -1.60 11.91
C ASP A 34 19.67 -0.16 12.47
N THR A 35 19.69 0.84 11.59
CA THR A 35 19.64 2.26 11.97
C THR A 35 18.23 2.81 12.12
N ALA A 36 17.24 2.25 11.43
CA ALA A 36 15.87 2.72 11.53
C ALA A 36 15.24 2.37 12.88
N GLU A 37 14.54 3.33 13.50
CA GLU A 37 13.88 3.15 14.80
C GLU A 37 12.43 2.68 14.63
N HIS A 38 11.75 3.17 13.60
CA HIS A 38 10.34 2.94 13.38
C HIS A 38 9.94 3.01 11.89
N ILE A 39 8.69 2.64 11.63
CA ILE A 39 8.08 2.62 10.30
C ILE A 39 6.96 3.64 10.23
N ILE A 40 6.97 4.44 9.18
CA ILE A 40 6.00 5.50 8.91
C ILE A 40 5.42 5.39 7.50
N PRO A 41 4.25 6.02 7.25
CA PRO A 41 3.81 6.28 5.89
C PRO A 41 4.83 7.17 5.16
N LEU A 42 5.01 6.92 3.86
CA LEU A 42 6.04 7.55 3.02
C LEU A 42 5.91 9.08 3.00
N ARG A 43 4.68 9.60 3.04
CA ARG A 43 4.40 11.05 3.09
C ARG A 43 4.95 11.78 4.33
N TYR A 44 5.30 11.06 5.39
CA TYR A 44 5.93 11.63 6.59
C TYR A 44 7.46 11.58 6.54
N MET A 45 8.04 11.02 5.48
CA MET A 45 9.48 11.05 5.25
C MET A 45 9.91 12.45 4.83
N LYS A 46 10.77 13.09 5.62
CA LYS A 46 11.32 14.42 5.31
C LYS A 46 12.42 14.33 4.25
N ASN A 47 13.33 13.37 4.42
CA ASN A 47 14.47 13.17 3.54
C ASN A 47 14.65 11.68 3.26
N VAL A 48 14.79 11.31 1.98
CA VAL A 48 15.11 9.94 1.57
C VAL A 48 16.63 9.80 1.43
N GLY A 49 17.22 8.92 2.23
CA GLY A 49 18.65 8.61 2.19
C GLY A 49 18.98 7.42 1.30
N GLU A 50 18.17 6.37 1.36
CA GLU A 50 18.37 5.14 0.60
C GLU A 50 17.04 4.53 0.13
N LEU A 51 17.09 3.87 -1.02
CA LEU A 51 16.01 3.03 -1.55
C LEU A 51 16.51 1.60 -1.72
N SER A 52 15.81 0.64 -1.11
CA SER A 52 16.08 -0.79 -1.30
C SER A 52 14.89 -1.45 -2.01
N PRO A 53 15.10 -2.11 -3.16
CA PRO A 53 14.01 -2.82 -3.84
C PRO A 53 13.53 -4.00 -3.00
N ILE A 54 12.21 -4.15 -2.88
CA ILE A 54 11.61 -5.31 -2.24
C ILE A 54 11.61 -6.45 -3.25
N SER A 55 12.37 -7.51 -2.94
CA SER A 55 12.38 -8.71 -3.78
C SER A 55 10.97 -9.31 -3.88
N TRP A 56 10.70 -10.00 -4.98
CA TRP A 56 9.36 -10.52 -5.21
C TRP A 56 8.94 -11.55 -4.15
N ASP A 57 9.86 -12.41 -3.71
CA ASP A 57 9.58 -13.37 -2.65
C ASP A 57 9.29 -12.70 -1.31
N LEU A 58 9.96 -11.58 -1.03
CA LEU A 58 9.66 -10.79 0.15
C LEU A 58 8.31 -10.07 0.05
N ALA A 59 7.95 -9.53 -1.12
CA ALA A 59 6.63 -8.93 -1.33
C ALA A 59 5.51 -9.96 -1.10
N LYS A 60 5.66 -11.19 -1.60
CA LYS A 60 4.73 -12.30 -1.30
C LYS A 60 4.68 -12.62 0.20
N TYR A 61 5.85 -12.63 0.85
CA TYR A 61 5.92 -12.87 2.29
C TYR A 61 5.15 -11.80 3.07
N LEU A 62 5.39 -10.52 2.79
CA LEU A 62 4.67 -9.40 3.40
C LEU A 62 3.15 -9.52 3.18
N MET A 63 2.73 -9.82 1.95
CA MET A 63 1.33 -10.08 1.63
C MET A 63 0.75 -11.22 2.46
N SER A 64 1.45 -12.36 2.57
CA SER A 64 0.98 -13.52 3.36
C SER A 64 0.81 -13.23 4.86
N LYS A 65 1.50 -12.21 5.38
CA LYS A 65 1.43 -11.78 6.78
C LYS A 65 0.38 -10.70 7.04
N MET A 66 -0.20 -10.12 6.00
CA MET A 66 -1.29 -9.14 6.16
C MET A 66 -2.45 -9.82 6.87
N ARG A 67 -3.15 -9.08 7.73
CA ARG A 67 -4.31 -9.59 8.46
C ARG A 67 -5.57 -8.87 8.04
N THR A 68 -6.70 -9.55 8.16
CA THR A 68 -7.99 -8.87 8.25
C THR A 68 -8.17 -8.26 9.64
N MET A 69 -9.13 -7.34 9.81
CA MET A 69 -9.45 -6.74 11.12
C MET A 69 -9.85 -7.76 12.18
N ASN A 70 -10.42 -8.91 11.78
CA ASN A 70 -10.71 -10.03 12.69
C ASN A 70 -9.55 -11.03 12.86
N GLY A 71 -8.35 -10.72 12.33
CA GLY A 71 -7.12 -11.47 12.59
C GLY A 71 -6.82 -12.65 11.68
N HIS A 72 -7.63 -12.91 10.65
CA HIS A 72 -7.33 -13.94 9.64
C HIS A 72 -6.24 -13.47 8.68
N TYR A 73 -5.53 -14.41 8.07
CA TYR A 73 -4.54 -14.13 7.02
C TYR A 73 -5.18 -14.38 5.64
N PRO A 74 -5.70 -13.34 4.96
CA PRO A 74 -6.44 -13.51 3.72
C PRO A 74 -5.58 -14.07 2.58
N PHE A 75 -4.27 -13.80 2.62
CA PHE A 75 -3.33 -14.13 1.55
C PHE A 75 -2.38 -15.27 1.87
N SER A 76 -2.58 -16.03 2.95
CA SER A 76 -1.63 -17.09 3.35
C SER A 76 -1.47 -18.16 2.26
N GLU A 77 -2.57 -18.49 1.58
CA GLU A 77 -2.61 -19.48 0.48
C GLU A 77 -2.86 -18.83 -0.90
N ALA A 78 -2.84 -17.50 -0.97
CA ALA A 78 -3.14 -16.80 -2.20
C ALA A 78 -2.01 -16.96 -3.24
N GLN A 79 -2.40 -17.07 -4.50
CA GLN A 79 -1.45 -16.94 -5.60
C GLN A 79 -1.17 -15.46 -5.83
N ILE A 80 0.08 -15.05 -5.59
CA ILE A 80 0.50 -13.66 -5.66
C ILE A 80 1.42 -13.48 -6.88
N SER A 81 1.07 -12.57 -7.78
CA SER A 81 1.85 -12.23 -8.98
C SER A 81 1.94 -10.71 -9.18
N LEU A 82 3.02 -10.23 -9.82
CA LEU A 82 3.10 -8.85 -10.30
C LEU A 82 2.56 -8.80 -11.73
N ARG A 83 1.61 -7.89 -11.98
CA ARG A 83 0.95 -7.74 -13.28
C ARG A 83 0.73 -6.28 -13.59
N LYS A 84 0.66 -5.99 -14.90
CA LYS A 84 0.27 -4.67 -15.39
C LYS A 84 -1.23 -4.67 -15.64
N PHE A 85 -1.96 -3.74 -15.03
CA PHE A 85 -3.41 -3.62 -15.17
C PHE A 85 -3.79 -2.31 -15.86
N ASP A 86 -4.74 -2.39 -16.79
CA ASP A 86 -5.53 -1.24 -17.20
C ASP A 86 -6.59 -0.96 -16.11
N PRO A 87 -6.56 0.21 -15.44
CA PRO A 87 -7.56 0.58 -14.44
C PRO A 87 -8.99 0.46 -14.92
N ASN A 88 -9.29 0.69 -16.21
CA ASN A 88 -10.65 0.65 -16.74
C ASN A 88 -11.30 -0.73 -16.59
N GLY A 89 -10.50 -1.81 -16.53
CA GLY A 89 -10.98 -3.18 -16.30
C GLY A 89 -11.21 -3.54 -14.83
N LEU A 90 -10.84 -2.65 -13.89
CA LEU A 90 -10.91 -2.92 -12.46
C LEU A 90 -12.22 -2.44 -11.83
N LYS A 91 -12.67 -3.15 -10.81
CA LYS A 91 -13.75 -2.76 -9.90
C LYS A 91 -13.20 -1.97 -8.72
N VAL A 92 -14.06 -1.16 -8.12
CA VAL A 92 -13.75 -0.35 -6.93
C VAL A 92 -14.64 -0.77 -5.76
N GLY A 93 -14.06 -0.81 -4.56
CA GLY A 93 -14.79 -1.03 -3.30
C GLY A 93 -15.12 0.24 -2.52
N GLN A 94 -14.40 1.33 -2.81
CA GLN A 94 -14.56 2.64 -2.17
C GLN A 94 -15.42 3.57 -3.01
N LYS A 95 -16.25 4.39 -2.36
CA LYS A 95 -17.11 5.38 -3.02
C LYS A 95 -16.36 6.64 -3.44
N PHE A 96 -15.23 6.93 -2.79
CA PHE A 96 -14.57 8.22 -2.90
C PHE A 96 -13.08 8.09 -3.20
N ALA A 97 -12.60 8.88 -4.15
CA ALA A 97 -11.21 9.32 -4.20
C ALA A 97 -11.12 10.76 -3.67
N TYR A 98 -9.96 11.13 -3.13
CA TYR A 98 -9.78 12.39 -2.43
C TYR A 98 -8.84 13.31 -3.20
N GLU A 99 -9.26 14.53 -3.51
CA GLU A 99 -8.53 15.48 -4.37
C GLU A 99 -7.11 15.77 -3.87
N GLU A 100 -6.96 15.94 -2.56
CA GLU A 100 -5.70 16.24 -1.90
C GLU A 100 -4.76 15.03 -1.97
N ASN A 101 -5.28 13.80 -1.83
CA ASN A 101 -4.48 12.59 -2.00
C ASN A 101 -4.05 12.40 -3.46
N LEU A 102 -4.94 12.69 -4.43
CA LEU A 102 -4.58 12.66 -5.85
C LEU A 102 -3.45 13.66 -6.15
N SER A 103 -3.57 14.87 -5.61
CA SER A 103 -2.55 15.91 -5.74
C SER A 103 -1.23 15.51 -5.07
N GLY A 104 -1.30 14.90 -3.88
CA GLY A 104 -0.13 14.38 -3.16
C GLY A 104 0.60 13.31 -3.96
N VAL A 105 -0.12 12.32 -4.52
CA VAL A 105 0.48 11.30 -5.39
C VAL A 105 1.20 11.92 -6.58
N LEU A 106 0.63 12.94 -7.23
CA LEU A 106 1.25 13.58 -8.39
C LEU A 106 2.46 14.45 -8.04
N LYS A 107 2.43 15.13 -6.89
CA LYS A 107 3.46 16.11 -6.50
C LYS A 107 4.60 15.49 -5.69
N GLU A 108 4.26 14.61 -4.76
CA GLU A 108 5.16 14.11 -3.72
C GLU A 108 5.77 12.76 -4.11
N LEU A 109 4.97 11.81 -4.64
CA LEU A 109 5.49 10.47 -4.93
C LEU A 109 6.73 10.51 -5.83
N PRO A 110 6.78 11.28 -6.94
CA PRO A 110 7.97 11.33 -7.77
C PRO A 110 9.19 11.92 -7.07
N SER A 111 9.03 12.78 -6.05
CA SER A 111 10.16 13.43 -5.38
C SER A 111 10.99 12.45 -4.57
N PHE A 112 10.35 11.42 -3.98
CA PHE A 112 11.03 10.38 -3.21
C PHE A 112 11.95 9.50 -4.07
N PHE A 113 11.64 9.33 -5.36
CA PHE A 113 12.36 8.42 -6.27
C PHE A 113 13.24 9.14 -7.32
N ARG A 114 13.08 10.46 -7.48
CA ARG A 114 13.70 11.25 -8.57
C ARG A 114 15.23 11.10 -8.66
N ASN A 115 15.90 10.95 -7.51
CA ASN A 115 17.36 10.92 -7.44
C ASN A 115 17.98 9.53 -7.65
N TYR A 116 17.16 8.49 -7.88
CA TYR A 116 17.61 7.09 -7.84
C TYR A 116 17.60 6.37 -9.20
N MET A 117 17.47 7.09 -10.32
CA MET A 117 17.32 6.51 -11.68
C MET A 117 16.21 5.44 -11.78
N ILE A 118 15.21 5.50 -10.90
CA ILE A 118 14.04 4.63 -10.91
C ILE A 118 12.99 5.30 -11.80
N PRO A 119 12.25 4.54 -12.64
CA PRO A 119 11.06 5.05 -13.30
C PRO A 119 10.11 5.70 -12.27
N SER A 120 10.09 7.02 -12.21
CA SER A 120 9.37 7.79 -11.18
C SER A 120 7.89 8.02 -11.53
N GLY A 121 7.42 7.40 -12.61
CA GLY A 121 6.02 7.43 -13.01
C GLY A 121 5.20 6.41 -12.21
N ILE A 122 3.98 6.79 -11.84
CA ILE A 122 3.04 5.94 -11.10
C ILE A 122 2.76 4.57 -11.75
N SER A 123 3.03 4.43 -13.06
CA SER A 123 2.74 3.23 -13.83
C SER A 123 3.74 2.10 -13.64
N GLU A 124 5.02 2.41 -13.39
CA GLU A 124 6.09 1.40 -13.39
C GLU A 124 6.69 1.14 -12.01
N LEU A 125 6.30 1.92 -11.01
CA LEU A 125 6.91 1.87 -9.69
C LEU A 125 6.61 0.53 -8.99
N GLY A 126 7.67 -0.24 -8.73
CA GLY A 126 7.62 -1.52 -8.02
C GLY A 126 7.51 -1.38 -6.49
N ALA A 127 7.87 -2.43 -5.76
CA ALA A 127 7.87 -2.43 -4.30
C ALA A 127 9.24 -1.99 -3.75
N TRP A 128 9.25 -1.11 -2.74
CA TRP A 128 10.46 -0.47 -2.21
C TRP A 128 10.39 -0.30 -0.70
N PHE A 129 11.51 -0.54 -0.02
CA PHE A 129 11.78 0.09 1.25
C PHE A 129 12.42 1.45 1.00
N VAL A 130 11.88 2.47 1.66
CA VAL A 130 12.39 3.84 1.60
C VAL A 130 12.97 4.17 2.97
N PHE A 131 14.28 4.35 3.06
CA PHE A 131 14.99 4.69 4.29
C PHE A 131 15.32 6.18 4.32
N GLY A 132 15.25 6.78 5.50
CA GLY A 132 15.48 8.20 5.64
C GLY A 132 15.25 8.73 7.04
N ARG A 133 14.83 9.99 7.10
CA ARG A 133 14.46 10.67 8.35
C ARG A 133 13.04 11.19 8.29
N ASP A 134 12.33 11.09 9.40
CA ASP A 134 10.98 11.63 9.57
C ASP A 134 10.99 13.17 9.75
N LEU A 135 9.83 13.74 10.07
CA LEU A 135 9.67 15.17 10.30
C LEU A 135 10.40 15.68 11.57
N GLU A 136 10.68 14.79 12.52
CA GLU A 136 11.39 15.05 13.77
C GLU A 136 12.90 14.76 13.66
N ASP A 137 13.37 14.43 12.46
CA ASP A 137 14.75 14.06 12.14
C ASP A 137 15.21 12.70 12.72
N VAL A 138 14.25 11.83 13.08
CA VAL A 138 14.51 10.48 13.58
C VAL A 138 14.67 9.49 12.41
N PRO A 139 15.65 8.57 12.45
CA PRO A 139 15.80 7.52 11.44
C PRO A 139 14.55 6.63 11.33
N ALA A 140 13.98 6.58 10.14
CA ALA A 140 12.75 5.85 9.87
C ALA A 140 12.81 5.15 8.52
N PHE A 141 11.90 4.20 8.29
CA PHE A 141 11.68 3.66 6.96
C PHE A 141 10.20 3.54 6.62
N SER A 142 9.90 3.41 5.32
CA SER A 142 8.57 3.15 4.81
C SER A 142 8.57 1.91 3.92
N CYS A 143 7.50 1.11 3.99
CA CYS A 143 7.28 -0.04 3.13
C CYS A 143 6.28 0.34 2.04
N TYR A 144 6.79 0.73 0.88
CA TYR A 144 5.96 1.09 -0.28
C TYR A 144 5.67 -0.16 -1.12
N LEU A 145 4.39 -0.47 -1.31
CA LEU A 145 3.96 -1.49 -2.27
C LEU A 145 3.24 -0.84 -3.46
N PRO A 146 3.34 -1.40 -4.68
CA PRO A 146 2.44 -1.03 -5.78
C PRO A 146 0.99 -1.36 -5.39
N PRO A 147 -0.02 -0.81 -6.09
CA PRO A 147 -1.41 -1.08 -5.76
C PRO A 147 -1.71 -2.58 -5.70
N ILE A 148 -2.68 -2.94 -4.86
CA ILE A 148 -3.04 -4.34 -4.66
C ILE A 148 -4.41 -4.57 -5.27
N VAL A 149 -4.47 -5.56 -6.16
CA VAL A 149 -5.68 -6.02 -6.85
C VAL A 149 -5.98 -7.43 -6.39
N GLU A 150 -7.24 -7.69 -6.07
CA GLU A 150 -7.73 -9.02 -5.73
C GLU A 150 -8.61 -9.56 -6.84
N ARG A 151 -8.51 -10.87 -7.10
CA ARG A 151 -9.43 -11.57 -7.99
C ARG A 151 -10.50 -12.29 -7.20
N HIS A 152 -11.76 -11.96 -7.48
CA HIS A 152 -12.94 -12.61 -6.91
C HIS A 152 -13.87 -13.07 -8.04
N GLY A 153 -13.80 -14.37 -8.36
CA GLY A 153 -14.48 -14.93 -9.52
C GLY A 153 -13.99 -14.32 -10.84
N LYS A 154 -14.88 -13.61 -11.54
CA LYS A 154 -14.57 -12.91 -12.80
C LYS A 154 -14.09 -11.47 -12.60
N ASN A 155 -14.21 -10.94 -11.38
CA ASN A 155 -13.89 -9.54 -11.09
C ASN A 155 -12.45 -9.40 -10.60
N PHE A 156 -11.78 -8.36 -11.09
CA PHE A 156 -10.57 -7.82 -10.49
C PHE A 156 -10.95 -6.55 -9.74
N VAL A 157 -10.63 -6.46 -8.46
CA VAL A 157 -11.04 -5.35 -7.59
C VAL A 157 -9.84 -4.73 -6.92
N ILE A 158 -9.80 -3.40 -6.88
CA ILE A 158 -8.77 -2.64 -6.19
C ILE A 158 -8.99 -2.80 -4.68
N MET A 159 -8.05 -3.47 -4.02
CA MET A 159 -8.00 -3.57 -2.56
C MET A 159 -7.32 -2.33 -1.97
N ASP A 160 -6.21 -1.91 -2.59
CA ASP A 160 -5.41 -0.78 -2.15
C ASP A 160 -4.86 0.02 -3.34
N GLY A 161 -4.56 1.31 -3.13
CA GLY A 161 -4.02 2.19 -4.16
C GLY A 161 -5.08 2.78 -5.10
N ILE A 162 -6.28 3.10 -4.59
CA ILE A 162 -7.39 3.67 -5.38
C ILE A 162 -6.99 4.97 -6.10
N HIS A 163 -6.24 5.86 -5.44
CA HIS A 163 -5.84 7.16 -5.98
C HIS A 163 -4.85 7.00 -7.13
N ARG A 164 -3.88 6.07 -7.00
CA ARG A 164 -2.92 5.72 -8.07
C ARG A 164 -3.65 5.14 -9.28
N ASN A 165 -4.58 4.20 -9.06
CA ASN A 165 -5.41 3.63 -10.12
C ASN A 165 -6.31 4.69 -10.79
N TYR A 166 -6.90 5.59 -10.01
CA TYR A 166 -7.74 6.68 -10.54
C TYR A 166 -6.93 7.59 -11.45
N ILE A 167 -5.74 8.05 -11.02
CA ILE A 167 -4.87 8.88 -11.87
C ILE A 167 -4.51 8.15 -13.15
N ALA A 168 -4.04 6.90 -13.04
CA ALA A 168 -3.67 6.07 -14.19
C ALA A 168 -4.85 5.91 -15.18
N LYS A 169 -6.07 5.74 -14.66
CA LYS A 169 -7.30 5.69 -15.47
C LYS A 169 -7.52 7.00 -16.24
N GLN A 170 -7.42 8.14 -15.56
CA GLN A 170 -7.67 9.45 -16.18
C GLN A 170 -6.66 9.79 -17.27
N VAL A 171 -5.40 9.36 -17.11
CA VAL A 171 -4.35 9.59 -18.12
C VAL A 171 -4.25 8.49 -19.18
N GLY A 172 -5.04 7.42 -19.07
CA GLY A 172 -5.07 6.33 -20.05
C GLY A 172 -3.82 5.44 -20.04
N VAL A 173 -3.22 5.19 -18.87
CA VAL A 173 -2.05 4.30 -18.74
C VAL A 173 -2.36 3.11 -17.84
N SER A 174 -1.70 1.99 -18.13
CA SER A 174 -1.70 0.84 -17.22
C SER A 174 -0.66 1.01 -16.11
N LEU A 175 -0.84 0.33 -14.98
CA LEU A 175 0.10 0.35 -13.85
C LEU A 175 0.50 -1.05 -13.40
N ASN A 176 1.70 -1.17 -12.83
CA ASN A 176 2.13 -2.34 -12.09
C ASN A 176 1.33 -2.44 -10.79
N ALA A 177 0.76 -3.62 -10.53
CA ALA A 177 0.02 -3.92 -9.32
C ALA A 177 0.30 -5.37 -8.88
N ILE A 178 0.24 -5.60 -7.56
CA ILE A 178 0.24 -6.93 -6.98
C ILE A 178 -1.15 -7.53 -7.18
N LEU A 179 -1.24 -8.63 -7.92
CA LEU A 179 -2.44 -9.44 -8.05
C LEU A 179 -2.42 -10.57 -7.02
N ALA A 180 -3.47 -10.64 -6.20
CA ALA A 180 -3.76 -11.79 -5.35
C ALA A 180 -4.97 -12.57 -5.89
N GLU A 181 -4.79 -13.88 -6.08
CA GLU A 181 -5.83 -14.83 -6.53
C GLU A 181 -5.99 -15.96 -5.50
N ASN A 182 -7.11 -16.69 -5.55
CA ASN A 182 -7.43 -17.79 -4.61
C ASN A 182 -7.39 -17.35 -3.13
N ILE A 183 -7.93 -16.18 -2.85
CA ILE A 183 -7.98 -15.58 -1.52
C ILE A 183 -9.01 -16.33 -0.68
N SER A 184 -8.65 -16.69 0.55
CA SER A 184 -9.47 -17.54 1.43
C SER A 184 -10.69 -16.83 2.02
N VAL A 185 -10.70 -15.50 1.99
CA VAL A 185 -11.77 -14.67 2.55
C VAL A 185 -12.45 -13.82 1.47
N PRO A 186 -13.75 -13.52 1.60
CA PRO A 186 -14.45 -12.62 0.69
C PRO A 186 -13.84 -11.21 0.68
N PHE A 187 -14.06 -10.48 -0.42
CA PHE A 187 -13.78 -9.04 -0.47
C PHE A 187 -14.70 -8.29 0.52
N PRO A 188 -14.19 -7.33 1.31
CA PRO A 188 -14.94 -6.72 2.41
C PRO A 188 -15.99 -5.69 1.95
N CYS A 189 -16.01 -5.32 0.67
CA CYS A 189 -16.90 -4.29 0.13
C CYS A 189 -17.69 -4.82 -1.05
N GLY A 190 -18.81 -4.20 -1.38
CA GLY A 190 -19.44 -4.34 -2.68
C GLY A 190 -18.54 -3.79 -3.79
N MET A 191 -18.59 -4.45 -4.95
CA MET A 191 -17.73 -4.14 -6.10
C MET A 191 -18.52 -3.35 -7.13
N LYS A 192 -18.11 -2.12 -7.39
CA LYS A 192 -18.75 -1.22 -8.36
C LYS A 192 -17.80 -0.83 -9.49
N ASN A 193 -18.35 -0.21 -10.52
CA ASN A 193 -17.56 0.38 -11.59
C ASN A 193 -17.12 1.80 -11.21
N TRP A 194 -16.18 2.34 -11.98
CA TRP A 194 -15.65 3.69 -11.78
C TRP A 194 -16.69 4.80 -11.88
N GLU A 195 -17.77 4.61 -12.65
CA GLU A 195 -18.82 5.62 -12.80
C GLU A 195 -19.59 5.87 -11.50
N GLU A 196 -19.50 4.95 -10.54
CA GLU A 196 -20.09 5.10 -9.21
C GLU A 196 -19.14 5.77 -8.21
N LEU A 197 -17.86 5.95 -8.55
CA LEU A 197 -16.87 6.61 -7.70
C LEU A 197 -16.91 8.13 -7.89
N SER A 198 -16.97 8.86 -6.77
CA SER A 198 -16.91 10.31 -6.76
C SER A 198 -15.54 10.81 -6.31
N VAL A 199 -15.07 11.90 -6.89
CA VAL A 199 -13.92 12.64 -6.35
C VAL A 199 -14.45 13.75 -5.46
N ILE A 200 -13.97 13.81 -4.22
CA ILE A 200 -14.37 14.81 -3.22
C ILE A 200 -13.14 15.38 -2.51
N SER A 201 -13.27 16.54 -1.88
CA SER A 201 -12.23 17.05 -0.98
C SER A 201 -12.17 16.25 0.31
N LEU A 202 -10.98 16.13 0.91
CA LEU A 202 -10.76 15.50 2.22
C LEU A 202 -11.61 16.13 3.33
N LYS A 203 -11.94 17.42 3.24
CA LYS A 203 -12.82 18.09 4.22
C LYS A 203 -14.24 17.51 4.21
N ASP A 204 -14.66 16.94 3.08
CA ASP A 204 -15.98 16.35 2.87
C ASP A 204 -15.95 14.82 3.09
N LYS A 205 -14.82 14.27 3.56
CA LYS A 205 -14.66 12.84 3.86
C LYS A 205 -15.67 12.44 4.94
N PRO A 206 -16.58 11.47 4.68
CA PRO A 206 -17.54 11.02 5.67
C PRO A 206 -16.88 10.56 6.95
N ALA A 207 -17.39 10.94 8.12
CA ALA A 207 -16.83 10.52 9.40
C ALA A 207 -17.01 9.01 9.62
N ASP A 208 -18.18 8.47 9.29
CA ASP A 208 -18.45 7.03 9.34
C ASP A 208 -17.71 6.29 8.21
N ILE A 209 -17.00 5.23 8.59
CA ILE A 209 -16.31 4.36 7.64
C ILE A 209 -17.28 3.64 6.71
N ASN A 210 -18.48 3.26 7.16
CA ASN A 210 -19.46 2.53 6.34
C ASN A 210 -19.96 3.36 5.16
N GLU A 211 -19.99 4.68 5.31
CA GLU A 211 -20.38 5.59 4.22
C GLU A 211 -19.32 5.67 3.13
N ARG A 212 -18.05 5.38 3.45
CA ARG A 212 -16.90 5.48 2.51
C ARG A 212 -16.81 4.32 1.52
N TYR A 213 -17.49 3.21 1.76
CA TYR A 213 -17.41 1.98 0.95
C TYR A 213 -18.79 1.56 0.40
N PHE A 214 -18.81 0.85 -0.72
CA PHE A 214 -20.04 0.31 -1.32
C PHE A 214 -20.52 -0.92 -0.57
N THR A 215 -21.12 -0.76 0.61
CA THR A 215 -21.21 -1.81 1.66
C THR A 215 -19.86 -2.14 2.26
N LEU A 216 -19.85 -2.52 3.54
CA LEU A 216 -18.63 -2.82 4.27
C LEU A 216 -18.91 -3.93 5.29
N THR A 217 -18.11 -5.00 5.22
CA THR A 217 -17.94 -5.96 6.31
C THR A 217 -16.60 -5.67 6.96
N LYS A 218 -16.63 -4.86 8.03
CA LYS A 218 -15.44 -4.26 8.65
C LYS A 218 -14.44 -5.32 9.13
N GLU A 219 -14.93 -6.45 9.59
CA GLU A 219 -14.17 -7.58 10.12
C GLU A 219 -13.26 -8.20 9.06
N LEU A 220 -13.66 -8.13 7.79
CA LEU A 220 -12.92 -8.67 6.65
C LEU A 220 -11.96 -7.66 6.01
N PHE A 221 -11.93 -6.42 6.50
CA PHE A 221 -11.09 -5.37 5.93
C PHE A 221 -9.59 -5.69 6.09
N ARG A 222 -8.77 -5.40 5.08
CA ARG A 222 -7.36 -5.80 5.02
C ARG A 222 -6.54 -4.71 5.72
N ASP A 223 -5.88 -5.06 6.80
CA ASP A 223 -5.13 -4.12 7.63
C ASP A 223 -3.68 -4.00 7.11
N LEU A 224 -3.48 -3.15 6.10
CA LEU A 224 -2.14 -2.82 5.59
C LEU A 224 -1.29 -2.14 6.66
N LYS A 225 -1.93 -1.29 7.47
CA LYS A 225 -1.29 -0.52 8.55
C LYS A 225 -0.75 -1.43 9.64
N TYR A 226 -1.32 -2.62 9.83
CA TYR A 226 -0.75 -3.64 10.72
C TYR A 226 0.70 -3.99 10.35
N LEU A 227 1.06 -3.99 9.07
CA LEU A 227 2.43 -4.27 8.62
C LEU A 227 3.23 -3.03 8.25
N GLY A 228 2.70 -1.83 8.50
CA GLY A 228 3.34 -0.58 8.12
C GLY A 228 3.52 -0.44 6.61
N ILE A 229 2.63 -1.07 5.83
CA ILE A 229 2.60 -0.93 4.37
C ILE A 229 1.89 0.39 4.03
N ASP A 230 2.53 1.21 3.22
CA ASP A 230 1.95 2.41 2.63
C ASP A 230 1.59 2.14 1.16
N GLY A 231 0.40 2.61 0.79
CA GLY A 231 -0.28 2.35 -0.49
C GLY A 231 -0.72 3.60 -1.24
#